data_AF-A0A497YAX0-F1
#
_entry.id   AF-A0A497YAX0-F1
#
_cell.length_a   1.000
_cell.length_b   1.000
_cell.length_c   1.000
_cell.angle_alpha   90.00
_cell.angle_beta   90.00
_cell.angle_gamma   90.00
#
_symmetry.space_group_name_H-M   'P 1'
#
loop_
_entity.id
_entity.type
_entity.pdbx_description
1 polymer ?
#
loop_
_entity_poly.entity_id
_entity_poly.type
_entity_poly.pdbx_seq_one_letter_code
_entity_poly.pdbx_strand_id
1 'polypeptide(L)'
;MSKFINWKSNWLNGNFQLFADGVQKGMISFSSWRSDAESIFEDKNYQFVNEGFWQSRTKVIDRKTNEVVAVINYDTWKSKAVISLKSGEQYEWKSKSLWGSQWTVSNYKDEHIMYNSSSNSGTLSSDTDNELLIIAGLFIKQIYNKQAILVIACFIPIITITTLRP
;
A
#
# COMPACT_ATOMS: atom_id res chain seq x y z
N MET A 1 -18.59 11.31 6.30
CA MET A 1 -19.36 10.95 5.09
C MET A 1 -18.56 9.86 4.39
N SER A 2 -19.18 8.86 3.76
CA SER A 2 -18.41 7.82 3.07
C SER A 2 -17.78 8.41 1.80
N LYS A 3 -16.44 8.40 1.71
CA LYS A 3 -15.69 8.81 0.51
C LYS A 3 -15.56 7.61 -0.43
N PHE A 4 -15.94 7.79 -1.69
CA PHE A 4 -15.75 6.79 -2.75
C PHE A 4 -14.65 7.27 -3.70
N ILE A 5 -13.57 6.49 -3.80
CA ILE A 5 -12.40 6.86 -4.60
C ILE A 5 -12.07 5.72 -5.55
N ASN A 6 -11.90 6.06 -6.83
CA ASN A 6 -11.36 5.15 -7.83
C ASN A 6 -9.85 5.31 -7.87
N TRP A 7 -9.12 4.22 -8.02
CA TRP A 7 -7.67 4.28 -8.17
C TRP A 7 -7.21 3.42 -9.34
N LYS A 8 -6.09 3.84 -9.94
CA LYS A 8 -5.44 3.12 -11.03
C LYS A 8 -3.95 3.06 -10.76
N SER A 9 -3.34 1.88 -10.91
CA SER A 9 -1.90 1.68 -10.89
C SER A 9 -1.33 1.58 -12.30
N ASN A 10 -0.17 2.17 -12.52
CA ASN A 10 0.61 1.95 -13.73
C ASN A 10 1.50 0.73 -13.53
N TRP A 11 1.30 -0.28 -14.37
CA TRP A 11 2.00 -1.57 -14.27
C TRP A 11 3.53 -1.44 -14.33
N LEU A 12 4.06 -0.46 -15.07
CA LEU A 12 5.50 -0.30 -15.33
C LEU A 12 6.29 0.24 -14.13
N ASN A 13 5.72 1.14 -13.33
CA ASN A 13 6.41 1.79 -12.21
C ASN A 13 5.72 1.60 -10.86
N GLY A 14 4.52 1.01 -10.85
CA GLY A 14 3.74 0.81 -9.64
C GLY A 14 3.13 2.10 -9.08
N ASN A 15 3.15 3.20 -9.85
CA ASN A 15 2.57 4.47 -9.41
C ASN A 15 1.05 4.37 -9.39
N PHE A 16 0.41 4.99 -8.40
CA PHE A 16 -1.05 5.05 -8.30
C PHE A 16 -1.55 6.45 -8.62
N GLN A 17 -2.70 6.53 -9.27
CA GLN A 17 -3.49 7.76 -9.41
C GLN A 17 -4.83 7.54 -8.70
N LEU A 18 -5.25 8.53 -7.92
CA LEU A 18 -6.50 8.51 -7.17
C LEU A 18 -7.47 9.52 -7.80
N PHE A 19 -8.72 9.10 -7.98
CA PHE A 19 -9.78 9.86 -8.63
C PHE A 19 -11.03 9.89 -7.76
N ALA A 20 -11.57 11.08 -7.52
CA ALA A 20 -12.89 11.27 -6.93
C ALA A 20 -13.76 12.02 -7.95
N ASP A 21 -14.98 11.53 -8.17
CA ASP A 21 -15.94 12.09 -9.14
C ASP A 21 -15.35 12.26 -10.57
N GLY A 22 -14.46 11.35 -10.96
CA GLY A 22 -13.78 11.39 -12.26
C GLY A 22 -12.61 12.39 -12.36
N VAL A 23 -12.34 13.18 -11.32
CA VAL A 23 -11.23 14.14 -11.26
C VAL A 23 -10.08 13.54 -10.46
N GLN A 24 -8.84 13.69 -10.97
CA GLN A 24 -7.66 13.25 -10.23
C GLN A 24 -7.48 14.10 -8.96
N LYS A 25 -7.49 13.44 -7.79
CA LYS A 25 -7.32 14.06 -6.47
C LYS A 25 -5.99 13.72 -5.81
N GLY A 26 -5.27 12.76 -6.35
CA GLY A 26 -3.93 12.45 -5.86
C GLY A 26 -3.16 11.43 -6.67
N MET A 27 -1.95 11.15 -6.20
CA MET A 27 -1.00 10.25 -6.83
C MET A 27 -0.02 9.70 -5.79
N ILE A 28 0.45 8.47 -6.01
CA ILE A 28 1.56 7.85 -5.29
C ILE A 28 2.63 7.50 -6.32
N SER A 29 3.83 8.05 -6.18
CA SER A 29 4.97 7.83 -7.06
C SER A 29 6.04 7.04 -6.34
N PHE A 30 6.30 5.82 -6.80
CA PHE A 30 7.35 4.97 -6.23
C PHE A 30 8.68 5.25 -6.89
N SER A 31 9.76 5.22 -6.10
CA SER A 31 11.10 5.23 -6.67
C SER A 31 11.44 3.85 -7.26
N SER A 32 12.22 3.83 -8.33
CA SER A 32 12.52 2.60 -9.07
C SER A 32 13.43 1.63 -8.32
N TRP A 33 14.32 2.13 -7.44
CA TRP A 33 15.38 1.32 -6.81
C TRP A 33 15.15 1.04 -5.33
N ARG A 34 14.54 1.98 -4.61
CA ARG A 34 14.08 1.80 -3.22
C ARG A 34 12.56 1.71 -3.27
N SER A 35 11.91 0.85 -2.49
CA SER A 35 10.43 0.84 -2.48
C SER A 35 9.81 2.09 -1.85
N ASP A 36 10.60 3.14 -1.65
CA ASP A 36 10.19 4.44 -1.15
C ASP A 36 9.20 5.07 -2.13
N ALA A 37 8.33 5.93 -1.61
CA ALA A 37 7.36 6.64 -2.43
C ALA A 37 7.11 8.05 -1.92
N GLU A 38 6.68 8.91 -2.83
CA GLU A 38 6.08 10.19 -2.51
C GLU A 38 4.60 10.17 -2.90
N SER A 39 3.75 10.76 -2.08
CA SER A 39 2.31 10.80 -2.32
C SER A 39 1.78 12.20 -2.14
N ILE A 40 0.81 12.55 -2.97
CA ILE A 40 0.03 13.77 -2.85
C ILE A 40 -1.44 13.38 -2.92
N PHE A 41 -2.25 13.81 -1.95
CA PHE A 41 -3.70 13.58 -1.96
C PHE A 41 -4.40 14.69 -1.17
N GLU A 42 -5.39 15.36 -1.78
CA GLU A 42 -6.21 16.41 -1.14
C GLU A 42 -5.37 17.40 -0.29
N ASP A 43 -4.36 18.03 -0.91
CA ASP A 43 -3.40 18.98 -0.32
C ASP A 43 -2.42 18.44 0.75
N LYS A 44 -2.48 17.14 1.05
CA LYS A 44 -1.49 16.45 1.89
C LYS A 44 -0.37 15.87 1.04
N ASN A 45 0.86 16.01 1.52
CA ASN A 45 2.03 15.40 0.89
C ASN A 45 2.78 14.56 1.92
N TYR A 46 2.91 13.27 1.63
CA TYR A 46 3.63 12.33 2.48
C TYR A 46 4.75 11.64 1.72
N GLN A 47 5.86 11.43 2.43
CA GLN A 47 6.99 10.65 1.98
C GLN A 47 7.04 9.34 2.75
N PHE A 48 7.06 8.23 2.03
CA PHE A 48 7.20 6.88 2.55
C PHE A 48 8.66 6.44 2.39
N VAL A 49 9.33 6.19 3.50
CA VAL A 49 10.73 5.77 3.55
C VAL A 49 10.81 4.39 4.16
N ASN A 50 11.23 3.39 3.37
CA ASN A 50 11.39 2.03 3.87
C ASN A 50 12.74 1.87 4.58
N GLU A 51 12.70 1.13 5.68
CA GLU A 51 13.84 0.82 6.52
C GLU A 51 13.97 -0.70 6.70
N GLY A 52 15.21 -1.16 6.87
CA GLY A 52 15.53 -2.55 7.20
C GLY A 52 15.71 -3.49 6.01
N PHE A 53 16.25 -4.67 6.30
CA PHE A 53 16.37 -5.78 5.36
C PHE A 53 14.96 -6.32 5.05
N TRP A 54 14.65 -6.59 3.77
CA TRP A 54 13.30 -6.94 3.28
C TRP A 54 12.20 -5.88 3.43
N GLN A 55 12.53 -4.63 3.77
CA GLN A 55 11.53 -3.55 3.92
C GLN A 55 10.50 -3.86 5.00
N SER A 56 10.95 -4.39 6.14
CA SER A 56 10.09 -4.78 7.28
C SER A 56 9.41 -3.60 7.97
N ARG A 57 9.85 -2.36 7.69
CA ARG A 57 9.31 -1.14 8.28
C ARG A 57 9.28 0.01 7.27
N THR A 58 8.27 0.86 7.33
CA THR A 58 8.21 2.14 6.60
C THR A 58 7.90 3.28 7.56
N LYS A 59 8.64 4.39 7.45
CA LYS A 59 8.28 5.67 8.07
C LYS A 59 7.47 6.50 7.09
N VAL A 60 6.41 7.13 7.58
CA VAL A 60 5.61 8.10 6.83
C VAL A 60 5.93 9.48 7.38
N ILE A 61 6.48 10.34 6.54
CA ILE A 61 6.92 11.69 6.88
C ILE A 61 5.98 12.68 6.19
N ASP A 62 5.39 13.61 6.93
CA ASP A 62 4.64 14.71 6.35
C ASP A 62 5.62 15.73 5.78
N ARG A 63 5.55 16.01 4.47
CA ARG A 63 6.50 16.92 3.81
C ARG A 63 6.31 18.38 4.19
N LYS A 64 5.15 18.75 4.73
CA LYS A 64 4.87 20.11 5.18
C LYS A 64 5.58 20.41 6.52
N THR A 65 5.54 19.47 7.45
CA THR A 65 6.15 19.63 8.78
C THR A 65 7.52 18.97 8.90
N ASN A 66 7.86 18.10 7.95
CA ASN A 66 9.03 17.23 7.96
C ASN A 66 9.10 16.30 9.18
N GLU A 67 7.95 15.98 9.77
CA GLU A 67 7.84 15.09 10.94
C GLU A 67 7.35 13.70 10.54
N VAL A 68 7.79 12.68 11.27
CA VAL A 68 7.24 11.33 11.16
C VAL A 68 5.83 11.33 11.75
N VAL A 69 4.82 11.11 10.89
CA VAL A 69 3.40 11.11 11.27
C VAL A 69 2.83 9.70 11.44
N ALA A 70 3.46 8.70 10.85
CA ALA A 70 3.11 7.31 11.06
C ALA A 70 4.31 6.36 10.82
N VAL A 71 4.20 5.15 11.37
CA VAL A 71 5.13 4.04 11.15
C VAL A 71 4.32 2.83 10.73
N ILE A 72 4.71 2.19 9.64
CA ILE A 72 4.11 0.96 9.13
C ILE A 72 5.08 -0.19 9.44
N ASN A 73 4.59 -1.23 10.11
CA ASN A 73 5.33 -2.45 10.36
C ASN A 73 4.66 -3.60 9.60
N TYR A 74 5.44 -4.34 8.80
CA TYR A 74 4.91 -5.46 8.02
C TYR A 74 5.15 -6.77 8.75
N ASP A 75 4.13 -7.61 8.80
CA ASP A 75 4.31 -9.02 9.10
C ASP A 75 4.71 -9.72 7.79
N THR A 76 5.91 -10.31 7.78
CA THR A 76 6.44 -11.01 6.60
C THR A 76 5.80 -12.40 6.44
N TRP A 77 5.27 -12.97 7.52
CA TRP A 77 4.67 -14.31 7.53
C TRP A 77 3.16 -14.29 7.27
N LYS A 78 2.48 -13.23 7.68
CA LYS A 78 1.05 -13.02 7.44
C LYS A 78 0.90 -11.80 6.54
N SER A 79 0.08 -11.85 5.49
CA SER A 79 -0.20 -10.67 4.63
C SER A 79 -0.99 -9.60 5.40
N LYS A 80 -0.31 -8.96 6.34
CA LYS A 80 -0.82 -8.07 7.39
C LYS A 80 0.22 -7.03 7.74
N ALA A 81 -0.19 -5.78 7.87
CA ALA A 81 0.67 -4.71 8.36
C ALA A 81 -0.04 -3.92 9.45
N VAL A 82 0.73 -3.28 10.32
CA VAL A 82 0.20 -2.39 11.36
C VAL A 82 0.70 -0.98 11.09
N ILE A 83 -0.24 -0.06 10.93
CA ILE A 83 0.01 1.38 10.78
C ILE A 83 -0.16 2.01 12.17
N SER A 84 0.91 2.53 12.73
CA SER A 84 0.92 3.25 14.00
C SER A 84 1.04 4.75 13.74
N LEU A 85 -0.01 5.51 14.06
CA LEU A 85 -0.01 6.97 13.94
C LEU A 85 0.78 7.61 15.09
N LYS A 86 1.32 8.82 14.88
CA LYS A 86 1.97 9.62 15.93
C LYS A 86 1.01 9.95 17.08
N SER A 87 -0.31 9.98 16.83
CA SER A 87 -1.35 10.15 17.86
C SER A 87 -1.44 8.97 18.84
N GLY A 88 -0.83 7.82 18.53
CA GLY A 88 -0.90 6.59 19.31
C GLY A 88 -1.94 5.60 18.80
N GLU A 89 -2.81 6.00 17.88
CA GLU A 89 -3.78 5.11 17.25
C GLU A 89 -3.10 4.10 16.33
N GLN A 90 -3.65 2.89 16.29
CA GLN A 90 -3.14 1.80 15.47
C GLN A 90 -4.23 1.26 14.55
N TYR A 91 -3.83 0.98 13.31
CA TYR A 91 -4.70 0.44 12.28
C TYR A 91 -4.07 -0.81 11.68
N GLU A 92 -4.82 -1.90 11.60
CA GLU A 92 -4.43 -3.13 10.93
C GLU A 92 -4.80 -3.03 9.45
N TRP A 93 -3.81 -3.20 8.59
CA TRP A 93 -3.99 -3.55 7.20
C TRP A 93 -4.03 -5.07 7.08
N LYS A 94 -5.05 -5.62 6.41
CA LYS A 94 -5.18 -7.07 6.22
C LYS A 94 -5.74 -7.37 4.84
N SER A 95 -5.13 -8.36 4.16
CA SER A 95 -5.73 -8.95 2.97
C SER A 95 -6.94 -9.81 3.34
N LYS A 96 -8.08 -9.60 2.67
CA LYS A 96 -9.28 -10.44 2.80
C LYS A 96 -9.29 -11.62 1.81
N SER A 97 -8.43 -11.61 0.79
CA SER A 97 -8.44 -12.58 -0.31
C SER A 97 -7.06 -13.19 -0.58
N LEU A 98 -7.03 -14.43 -1.10
CA LEU A 98 -5.80 -15.19 -1.37
C LEU A 98 -4.88 -14.52 -2.41
N TRP A 99 -5.44 -13.74 -3.33
CA TRP A 99 -4.69 -12.99 -4.34
C TRP A 99 -4.55 -11.49 -4.01
N GLY A 100 -5.06 -11.07 -2.84
CA GLY A 100 -5.04 -9.68 -2.41
C GLY A 100 -5.80 -8.72 -3.32
N SER A 101 -6.86 -9.18 -3.99
CA SER A 101 -7.79 -8.31 -4.72
C SER A 101 -8.60 -7.43 -3.76
N GLN A 102 -8.83 -7.91 -2.54
CA GLN A 102 -9.55 -7.19 -1.50
C GLN A 102 -8.71 -7.11 -0.23
N TRP A 103 -8.65 -5.92 0.36
CA TRP A 103 -8.00 -5.66 1.63
C TRP A 103 -8.71 -4.55 2.40
N THR A 104 -8.44 -4.48 3.70
CA THR A 104 -9.05 -3.50 4.60
C THR A 104 -8.00 -2.83 5.46
N VAL A 105 -8.30 -1.59 5.88
CA VAL A 105 -7.61 -0.90 6.97
C VAL A 105 -8.64 -0.63 8.06
N SER A 106 -8.40 -1.15 9.27
CA SER A 106 -9.35 -1.06 10.40
C SER A 106 -8.62 -0.88 11.74
N ASN A 107 -9.27 -0.34 12.76
CA ASN A 107 -8.66 -0.14 14.09
C ASN A 107 -9.16 -1.16 15.15
N TYR A 108 -9.49 -2.38 14.71
CA TYR A 108 -10.11 -3.45 15.51
C TYR A 108 -11.51 -3.16 16.10
N LYS A 109 -11.94 -1.90 16.18
CA LYS A 109 -13.31 -1.53 16.55
C LYS A 109 -14.22 -1.36 15.32
N ASP A 110 -13.74 -0.63 14.31
CA ASP A 110 -14.49 -0.36 13.08
C ASP A 110 -13.63 -0.62 11.83
N GLU A 111 -14.27 -1.11 10.75
CA GLU A 111 -13.66 -1.16 9.42
C GLU A 111 -13.67 0.25 8.83
N HIS A 112 -12.50 0.90 8.77
CA HIS A 112 -12.41 2.32 8.35
C HIS A 112 -12.33 2.47 6.84
N ILE A 113 -11.68 1.52 6.15
CA ILE A 113 -11.47 1.58 4.71
C ILE A 113 -11.49 0.18 4.10
N MET A 114 -12.31 0.02 3.06
CA MET A 114 -12.38 -1.20 2.26
C MET A 114 -11.92 -0.94 0.84
N TYR A 115 -11.02 -1.79 0.34
CA TYR A 115 -10.42 -1.69 -0.98
C TYR A 115 -10.79 -2.92 -1.79
N ASN A 116 -11.09 -2.70 -3.07
CA ASN A 116 -11.33 -3.75 -4.04
C ASN A 116 -10.51 -3.46 -5.31
N SER A 117 -9.90 -4.49 -5.87
CA SER A 117 -9.05 -4.46 -7.05
C SER A 117 -9.48 -5.57 -8.01
N SER A 118 -9.59 -5.25 -9.30
CA SER A 118 -9.79 -6.24 -10.35
C SER A 118 -8.51 -6.57 -11.14
N SER A 119 -7.49 -5.70 -11.06
CA SER A 119 -6.17 -5.89 -11.69
C SER A 119 -5.25 -4.70 -11.32
N ASN A 120 -5.07 -3.75 -12.23
CA ASN A 120 -4.35 -2.49 -12.08
C ASN A 120 -5.28 -1.32 -11.72
N SER A 121 -6.53 -1.58 -11.40
CA SER A 121 -7.47 -0.55 -10.98
C SER A 121 -8.43 -1.10 -9.95
N GLY A 122 -9.03 -0.21 -9.22
CA GLY A 122 -9.97 -0.58 -8.21
C GLY A 122 -10.72 0.60 -7.62
N THR A 123 -11.51 0.26 -6.62
CA THR A 123 -12.35 1.20 -5.88
C THR A 123 -12.01 1.07 -4.41
N LEU A 124 -12.10 2.16 -3.68
CA LEU A 124 -12.07 2.13 -2.22
C LEU A 124 -13.24 2.94 -1.68
N SER A 125 -13.80 2.45 -0.58
CA SER A 125 -14.79 3.15 0.24
C SER A 125 -14.15 3.41 1.59
N SER A 126 -14.15 4.67 2.01
CA SER A 126 -13.57 5.12 3.27
C SER A 126 -14.65 5.80 4.11
N ASP A 127 -14.84 5.32 5.33
CA ASP A 127 -15.72 5.97 6.30
C ASP A 127 -14.92 7.00 7.15
N THR A 128 -13.60 7.01 6.99
CA THR A 128 -12.69 8.00 7.56
C THR A 128 -12.30 9.06 6.53
N ASP A 129 -12.15 10.29 7.00
CA ASP A 129 -11.57 11.38 6.21
C ASP A 129 -10.04 11.38 6.28
N ASN A 130 -9.40 10.45 7.01
CA ASN A 130 -7.96 10.42 7.17
C ASN A 130 -7.24 9.99 5.88
N GLU A 131 -6.74 10.99 5.15
CA GLU A 131 -6.04 10.84 3.88
C GLU A 131 -4.81 9.94 3.97
N LEU A 132 -4.09 10.01 5.09
CA LEU A 132 -2.89 9.19 5.32
C LEU A 132 -3.25 7.71 5.32
N LEU A 133 -4.35 7.31 5.96
CA LEU A 133 -4.77 5.90 6.01
C LEU A 133 -5.16 5.37 4.63
N ILE A 134 -5.81 6.21 3.81
CA ILE A 134 -6.16 5.89 2.42
C ILE A 134 -4.90 5.60 1.60
N ILE A 135 -3.93 6.52 1.65
CA ILE A 135 -2.68 6.38 0.91
C ILE A 135 -1.84 5.21 1.44
N ALA A 136 -1.73 5.08 2.76
CA ALA A 136 -0.98 3.99 3.39
C ALA A 136 -1.53 2.62 2.99
N GLY A 137 -2.86 2.48 2.90
CA GLY A 137 -3.48 1.22 2.47
C GLY A 137 -3.11 0.81 1.04
N LEU A 138 -3.04 1.75 0.10
CA LEU A 138 -2.55 1.51 -1.26
C LEU A 138 -1.04 1.24 -1.29
N PHE A 139 -0.27 2.00 -0.51
CA PHE A 139 1.18 1.82 -0.43
C PHE A 139 1.56 0.42 0.06
N ILE A 140 0.94 -0.05 1.14
CA ILE A 140 1.18 -1.39 1.71
C ILE A 140 0.88 -2.48 0.67
N LYS A 141 -0.23 -2.35 -0.08
CA LYS A 141 -0.57 -3.30 -1.14
C LYS A 141 0.55 -3.41 -2.18
N GLN A 142 1.15 -2.28 -2.57
CA GLN A 142 2.25 -2.27 -3.54
C GLN A 142 3.53 -2.91 -3.00
N ILE A 143 3.84 -2.72 -1.71
CA ILE A 143 4.98 -3.40 -1.06
C ILE A 143 4.80 -4.92 -1.12
N TYR A 144 3.63 -5.43 -0.73
CA TYR A 144 3.34 -6.87 -0.81
C TYR A 144 3.37 -7.39 -2.25
N ASN A 145 2.86 -6.64 -3.22
CA ASN A 145 2.95 -7.02 -4.64
C ASN A 145 4.42 -7.12 -5.10
N LYS A 146 5.28 -6.16 -4.73
CA LYS A 146 6.72 -6.20 -5.05
C LYS A 146 7.40 -7.42 -4.41
N GLN A 147 7.11 -7.70 -3.14
CA GLN A 147 7.65 -8.88 -2.45
C GLN A 147 7.19 -10.19 -3.12
N ALA A 148 5.92 -10.30 -3.51
CA ALA A 148 5.41 -11.47 -4.21
C ALA A 148 6.08 -11.69 -5.57
N ILE A 149 6.28 -10.62 -6.35
CA ILE A 149 6.98 -10.68 -7.64
C ILE A 149 8.43 -11.16 -7.45
N LEU A 150 9.14 -10.65 -6.44
CA LEU A 150 10.50 -11.08 -6.14
C LEU A 150 10.57 -12.57 -5.79
N VAL A 151 9.64 -13.05 -4.96
CA VAL A 151 9.54 -14.47 -4.62
C VAL A 151 9.31 -15.31 -5.88
N ILE A 152 8.31 -14.96 -6.70
CA ILE A 152 8.01 -15.67 -7.95
C ILE A 152 9.23 -15.69 -8.88
N ALA A 153 9.89 -14.55 -9.07
CA ALA A 153 11.08 -14.43 -9.92
C ALA A 153 12.24 -15.34 -9.48
N CYS A 154 12.42 -15.55 -8.16
CA CYS A 154 13.42 -16.47 -7.62
C CYS A 154 13.06 -17.96 -7.84
N PHE A 155 11.77 -18.31 -7.81
CA PHE A 155 11.32 -19.70 -7.94
C PHE A 155 11.14 -20.17 -9.39
N ILE A 156 10.82 -19.27 -10.34
CA ILE A 156 10.70 -19.60 -11.77
C ILE A 156 11.92 -20.36 -12.32
N PRO A 157 13.18 -19.89 -12.15
CA PRO A 157 14.34 -20.59 -12.71
C PRO A 157 14.51 -21.99 -12.10
N ILE A 158 14.23 -22.17 -10.81
CA ILE A 158 14.31 -23.47 -10.14
C ILE A 158 13.33 -24.47 -10.76
N ILE A 159 12.07 -24.05 -10.96
CA ILE A 159 11.04 -24.89 -11.56
C ILE A 159 11.44 -25.27 -12.99
N THR A 160 11.85 -24.31 -13.81
CA THR A 160 12.25 -24.58 -15.20
C THR A 160 13.41 -25.57 -15.30
N ILE A 161 14.41 -25.47 -14.42
CA ILE A 161 15.54 -26.41 -14.37
C ILE A 161 15.08 -27.81 -13.94
N THR A 162 14.17 -27.92 -12.98
CA THR A 162 13.65 -29.22 -12.52
C THR A 162 12.78 -29.91 -13.58
N THR A 163 12.04 -29.16 -14.39
CA THR A 163 11.21 -29.72 -15.49
C THR A 163 12.02 -30.04 -16.75
N LEU A 164 13.22 -29.48 -16.89
CA LEU A 164 14.13 -29.71 -18.02
C LEU A 164 15.15 -30.85 -17.78
N ARG A 165 15.11 -31.52 -16.62
CA ARG A 165 15.86 -32.76 -16.40
C ARG A 165 15.04 -33.97 -16.87
N PRO A 166 15.39 -34.61 -18.01
CA PRO A 166 14.82 -35.89 -18.41
C PRO A 166 15.29 -37.05 -17.51
#